data_AF-A0A525VZ84-F1
#
_entry.id   AF-A0A525VZ84-F1
#
_cell.length_a   1.000
_cell.length_b   1.000
_cell.length_c   1.000
_cell.angle_alpha   90.00
_cell.angle_beta   90.00
_cell.angle_gamma   90.00
#
_symmetry.space_group_name_H-M   'P 1'
#
loop_
_entity.id
_entity.type
_entity.pdbx_description
1 polymer ?
#
loop_
_entity_poly.entity_id
_entity_poly.type
_entity_poly.pdbx_seq_one_letter_code
_entity_poly.pdbx_strand_id
1 'polypeptide(L)'
;MDRSKIATAWEQHCVTGWPQFSSPHQGQLMTIDTVISGCVVFYLDSAEGLDAQRVAIVKDCLGDLDELTDTLDTESQTYFVRLRELGAMLLGDEPRS
;
A
#
# COMPACT_ATOMS: atom_id res chain seq x y z
N MET A 1 -14.99 8.37 3.16
CA MET A 1 -13.66 7.92 3.62
C MET A 1 -12.92 9.12 4.20
N ASP A 2 -12.25 8.96 5.33
CA ASP A 2 -11.71 10.07 6.11
C ASP A 2 -10.21 10.22 5.86
N ARG A 3 -9.79 11.37 5.29
CA ARG A 3 -8.39 11.70 5.02
C ARG A 3 -7.52 11.59 6.27
N SER A 4 -8.07 11.89 7.44
CA SER A 4 -7.34 11.76 8.71
C SER A 4 -6.99 10.30 9.02
N LYS A 5 -7.86 9.35 8.68
CA LYS A 5 -7.58 7.91 8.84
C LYS A 5 -6.43 7.45 7.95
N ILE A 6 -6.41 7.91 6.70
CA ILE A 6 -5.33 7.59 5.75
C ILE A 6 -4.01 8.19 6.24
N ALA A 7 -4.03 9.44 6.74
CA ALA A 7 -2.85 10.07 7.31
C ALA A 7 -2.29 9.28 8.52
N THR A 8 -3.16 8.87 9.45
CA THR A 8 -2.73 8.06 10.61
C THR A 8 -2.18 6.69 10.19
N ALA A 9 -2.84 6.00 9.24
CA ALA A 9 -2.35 4.73 8.72
C ALA A 9 -1.00 4.89 8.00
N TRP A 10 -0.83 5.99 7.26
CA TRP A 10 0.41 6.30 6.55
C TRP A 10 1.57 6.57 7.51
N GLU A 11 1.33 7.34 8.57
CA GLU A 11 2.33 7.58 9.62
C GLU A 11 2.77 6.27 10.28
N GLN A 12 1.83 5.37 10.58
CA GLN A 12 2.13 4.06 11.15
C GLN A 12 2.95 3.17 10.20
N HIS A 13 2.64 3.19 8.91
CA HIS A 13 3.40 2.48 7.87
C HIS A 13 4.84 3.00 7.81
N CYS A 14 5.01 4.33 7.77
CA CYS A 14 6.33 4.96 7.73
C CYS A 14 7.19 4.63 8.95
N VAL A 15 6.61 4.59 10.15
CA VAL A 15 7.34 4.26 11.40
C VAL A 15 7.86 2.83 11.40
N THR A 16 7.15 1.91 10.74
CA THR A 16 7.57 0.50 10.66
C THR A 16 8.84 0.35 9.83
N GLY A 17 8.98 1.16 8.77
CA GLY A 17 10.10 1.08 7.84
C GLY A 17 10.07 -0.19 6.98
N TRP A 18 10.89 -0.22 5.94
CA TRP A 18 11.00 -1.36 5.05
C TRP A 18 11.57 -2.59 5.80
N PRO A 19 10.91 -3.76 5.74
CA PRO A 19 11.33 -4.95 6.49
C PRO A 19 12.59 -5.60 5.89
N GLN A 20 13.32 -6.36 6.72
CA GLN A 20 14.45 -7.16 6.26
C GLN A 20 14.00 -8.58 5.93
N PHE A 21 14.00 -8.96 4.65
CA PHE A 21 13.57 -10.28 4.20
C PHE A 21 14.28 -10.73 2.93
N SER A 22 14.10 -12.01 2.57
CA SER A 22 14.62 -12.60 1.34
C SER A 22 13.47 -13.20 0.54
N SER A 23 13.23 -12.67 -0.66
CA SER A 23 12.23 -13.17 -1.58
C SER A 23 12.72 -13.01 -3.01
N PRO A 24 12.46 -13.96 -3.93
CA PRO A 24 12.73 -13.77 -5.35
C PRO A 24 11.94 -12.57 -5.94
N HIS A 25 10.88 -12.13 -5.26
CA HIS A 25 10.01 -11.01 -5.68
C HIS A 25 10.35 -9.68 -5.00
N GLN A 26 11.50 -9.56 -4.31
CA GLN A 26 11.86 -8.34 -3.57
C GLN A 26 11.82 -7.08 -4.44
N GLY A 27 12.28 -7.15 -5.71
CA GLY A 27 12.21 -6.01 -6.62
C GLY A 27 10.79 -5.59 -7.00
N GLN A 28 9.88 -6.55 -7.14
CA GLN A 28 8.46 -6.30 -7.42
C GLN A 28 7.79 -5.66 -6.19
N LEU A 29 8.04 -6.21 -4.99
CA LEU A 29 7.53 -5.66 -3.73
C LEU A 29 8.01 -4.22 -3.48
N MET A 30 9.26 -3.91 -3.77
CA MET A 30 9.80 -2.55 -3.65
C MET A 30 9.14 -1.58 -4.64
N THR A 31 8.83 -2.07 -5.85
CA THR A 31 8.12 -1.28 -6.86
C THR A 31 6.68 -0.99 -6.40
N ILE A 32 5.97 -2.00 -5.89
CA ILE A 32 4.62 -1.87 -5.35
C ILE A 32 4.59 -0.88 -4.19
N ASP A 33 5.50 -1.01 -3.22
CA ASP A 33 5.61 -0.08 -2.09
C ASP A 33 5.84 1.36 -2.54
N THR A 34 6.79 1.58 -3.46
CA THR A 34 7.08 2.92 -3.99
C THR A 34 5.85 3.53 -4.67
N VAL A 35 5.13 2.76 -5.47
CA VAL A 35 3.97 3.22 -6.22
C VAL A 35 2.79 3.54 -5.30
N ILE A 36 2.44 2.64 -4.38
CA ILE A 36 1.34 2.86 -3.43
C ILE A 36 1.69 4.04 -2.51
N SER A 37 2.90 4.08 -1.96
CA SER A 37 3.38 5.19 -1.13
C SER A 37 3.32 6.54 -1.86
N GLY A 38 3.73 6.59 -3.13
CA GLY A 38 3.61 7.79 -3.96
C GLY A 38 2.16 8.23 -4.16
N CYS A 39 1.23 7.28 -4.30
CA CYS A 39 -0.20 7.58 -4.38
C CYS A 39 -0.77 8.06 -3.05
N VAL A 40 -0.33 7.52 -1.91
CA VAL A 40 -0.71 8.01 -0.58
C VAL A 40 -0.28 9.46 -0.39
N VAL A 41 0.99 9.76 -0.65
CA VAL A 41 1.54 11.12 -0.54
C VAL A 41 0.79 12.08 -1.46
N PHE A 42 0.59 11.71 -2.73
CA PHE A 42 -0.17 12.53 -3.67
C PHE A 42 -1.62 12.77 -3.21
N TYR A 43 -2.27 11.75 -2.67
CA TYR A 43 -3.63 11.88 -2.15
C TYR A 43 -3.67 12.85 -0.96
N LEU A 44 -2.72 12.73 -0.01
CA LEU A 44 -2.65 13.58 1.18
C LEU A 44 -2.30 15.05 0.83
N ASP A 45 -1.45 15.28 -0.17
CA ASP A 45 -1.03 16.62 -0.60
C ASP A 45 -2.04 17.33 -1.51
N SER A 46 -2.92 16.58 -2.20
CA SER A 46 -3.92 17.15 -3.12
C SER A 46 -5.32 17.17 -2.50
N ALA A 47 -6.13 18.19 -2.82
CA ALA A 47 -7.53 18.23 -2.41
C ALA A 47 -8.43 17.30 -3.24
N GLU A 48 -8.06 17.05 -4.50
CA GLU A 48 -8.88 16.38 -5.52
C GLU A 48 -8.87 14.84 -5.40
N GLY A 49 -7.92 14.26 -4.67
CA GLY A 49 -7.78 12.81 -4.54
C GLY A 49 -7.03 12.20 -5.73
N LEU A 50 -7.19 10.89 -5.96
CA LEU A 50 -6.52 10.20 -7.07
C LEU A 50 -7.28 10.39 -8.40
N ASP A 51 -6.53 10.62 -9.48
CA ASP A 51 -7.07 10.52 -10.84
C ASP A 51 -7.27 9.06 -11.28
N ALA A 52 -7.96 8.87 -12.42
CA ALA A 52 -8.28 7.55 -12.95
C ALA A 52 -7.05 6.69 -13.26
N GLN A 53 -5.93 7.29 -13.66
CA GLN A 53 -4.70 6.56 -13.95
C GLN A 53 -4.08 6.01 -12.66
N ARG A 54 -3.99 6.84 -11.61
CA ARG A 54 -3.49 6.42 -10.29
C ARG A 54 -4.39 5.36 -9.65
N VAL A 55 -5.71 5.49 -9.81
CA VAL A 55 -6.68 4.48 -9.36
C VAL A 55 -6.43 3.13 -10.03
N ALA A 56 -6.22 3.10 -11.35
CA ALA A 56 -5.94 1.85 -12.07
C ALA A 56 -4.62 1.22 -11.61
N ILE A 57 -3.57 2.03 -11.47
CA ILE A 57 -2.26 1.59 -10.99
C ILE A 57 -2.36 0.98 -9.58
N VAL A 58 -3.06 1.64 -8.65
CA VAL A 58 -3.23 1.11 -7.27
C VAL A 58 -3.97 -0.23 -7.29
N LYS A 59 -5.00 -0.39 -8.14
CA LYS A 59 -5.72 -1.67 -8.27
C LYS A 59 -4.82 -2.79 -8.75
N ASP A 60 -4.01 -2.54 -9.78
CA ASP A 60 -3.07 -3.54 -10.31
C ASP A 60 -2.04 -3.92 -9.23
N CYS A 61 -1.48 -2.92 -8.53
CA CYS A 61 -0.55 -3.16 -7.43
C CYS A 61 -1.17 -3.97 -6.27
N LEU A 62 -2.44 -3.74 -5.93
CA LEU A 62 -3.12 -4.52 -4.89
C LEU A 62 -3.34 -5.97 -5.31
N GLY A 63 -3.66 -6.21 -6.59
CA GLY A 63 -3.78 -7.57 -7.13
C GLY A 63 -2.46 -8.34 -7.02
N ASP A 64 -1.36 -7.73 -7.47
CA ASP A 64 -0.03 -8.32 -7.33
C ASP A 64 0.35 -8.54 -5.86
N LEU A 65 0.03 -7.58 -4.98
CA LEU A 65 0.38 -7.65 -3.57
C LEU A 65 -0.36 -8.79 -2.85
N ASP A 66 -1.63 -9.02 -3.17
CA ASP A 66 -2.43 -10.13 -2.65
C ASP A 66 -1.80 -11.49 -3.03
N GLU A 67 -1.23 -11.63 -4.23
CA GLU A 67 -0.55 -12.87 -4.66
C GLU A 67 0.82 -13.07 -3.99
N LEU A 68 1.57 -11.99 -3.77
CA LEU A 68 2.94 -12.05 -3.27
C LEU A 68 3.01 -12.23 -1.74
N THR A 69 2.06 -11.66 -1.01
CA THR A 69 2.12 -11.57 0.46
C THR A 69 2.09 -12.95 1.13
N ASP A 70 1.33 -13.90 0.59
CA ASP A 70 1.19 -15.25 1.16
C ASP A 70 2.51 -16.04 1.23
N THR A 71 3.51 -15.63 0.45
CA THR A 71 4.83 -16.30 0.39
C THR A 71 5.86 -15.75 1.37
N LEU A 72 5.54 -14.66 2.06
CA LEU A 72 6.46 -13.94 2.93
C LEU A 72 6.44 -14.48 4.36
N ASP A 73 7.47 -14.17 5.15
CA ASP A 73 7.47 -14.41 6.59
C ASP A 73 6.50 -13.45 7.32
N THR A 74 6.16 -13.76 8.58
CA THR A 74 5.15 -13.00 9.34
C THR A 74 5.47 -11.51 9.50
N GLU A 75 6.74 -11.14 9.66
CA GLU A 75 7.13 -9.74 9.85
C GLU A 75 6.94 -8.96 8.54
N SER A 76 7.43 -9.53 7.44
CA SER A 76 7.23 -8.99 6.09
C SER A 76 5.76 -8.92 5.71
N GLN A 77 4.99 -9.98 5.97
CA GLN A 77 3.55 -9.99 5.73
C GLN A 77 2.86 -8.83 6.44
N THR A 78 3.20 -8.57 7.72
CA THR A 78 2.58 -7.49 8.49
C THR A 78 2.81 -6.12 7.83
N TYR A 79 3.99 -5.88 7.27
CA TYR A 79 4.29 -4.66 6.53
C TYR A 79 3.44 -4.53 5.26
N PHE A 80 3.42 -5.58 4.43
CA PHE A 80 2.70 -5.55 3.15
C PHE A 80 1.18 -5.57 3.31
N VAL A 81 0.64 -6.16 4.38
CA VAL A 81 -0.77 -6.04 4.73
C VAL A 81 -1.15 -4.59 5.03
N ARG A 82 -0.33 -3.84 5.78
CA ARG A 82 -0.57 -2.41 6.03
C ARG A 82 -0.50 -1.58 4.75
N LEU A 83 0.46 -1.89 3.86
CA LEU A 83 0.55 -1.26 2.54
C LEU A 83 -0.71 -1.53 1.70
N ARG A 84 -1.22 -2.77 1.73
CA ARG A 84 -2.46 -3.17 1.06
C ARG A 84 -3.66 -2.41 1.63
N GLU A 85 -3.77 -2.29 2.94
CA GLU A 85 -4.82 -1.52 3.61
C GLU A 85 -4.79 -0.05 3.19
N LEU A 86 -3.61 0.56 3.09
CA LEU A 86 -3.44 1.91 2.57
C LEU A 86 -3.93 2.03 1.12
N GLY A 87 -3.54 1.11 0.25
CA GLY A 87 -4.03 1.09 -1.13
C GLY A 87 -5.55 0.94 -1.22
N ALA A 88 -6.15 0.04 -0.43
CA ALA A 88 -7.61 -0.14 -0.38
C ALA A 88 -8.32 1.13 0.13
N MET A 89 -7.76 1.76 1.16
CA MET A 89 -8.20 3.07 1.66
C MET A 89 -7.99 4.20 0.65
N LEU A 90 -7.20 4.07 -0.41
CA LEU A 90 -7.17 5.07 -1.48
C LEU A 90 -8.30 4.85 -2.49
N LEU A 91 -8.72 3.60 -2.67
CA LEU A 91 -9.76 3.21 -3.63
C LEU A 91 -11.17 3.38 -3.09
N GLY A 92 -11.34 3.46 -1.76
CA GLY A 92 -12.66 3.44 -1.13
C GLY A 92 -13.20 2.03 -0.91
N ASP A 93 -12.35 1.02 -1.05
CA ASP A 93 -12.68 -0.38 -0.84
C ASP A 93 -12.59 -0.70 0.66
N GLU A 94 -13.57 -1.43 1.20
CA GLU A 94 -13.46 -1.96 2.56
C GLU A 94 -12.35 -3.04 2.61
N PRO A 95 -11.51 -3.07 3.67
CA PRO A 95 -10.53 -4.13 3.83
C PRO A 95 -11.25 -5.49 3.87
N ARG A 96 -10.81 -6.45 3.05
CA ARG A 96 -11.35 -7.82 3.10
C ARG A 96 -10.97 -8.40 4.47
N SER A 97 -11.99 -8.67 5.29
CA SER A 97 -11.89 -9.42 6.54
C SER A 97 -11.47 -10.86 6.33
#